data_AF-A0A819YGJ2-F1
#
_entry.id   AF-A0A819YGJ2-F1
#
_cell.length_a   1.000
_cell.length_b   1.000
_cell.length_c   1.000
_cell.angle_alpha   90.00
_cell.angle_beta   90.00
_cell.angle_gamma   90.00
#
_symmetry.space_group_name_H-M   'P 1'
#
loop_
_entity.id
_entity.type
_entity.pdbx_description
1 polymer ?
#
loop_
_entity_poly.entity_id
_entity_poly.type
_entity_poly.pdbx_seq_one_letter_code
_entity_poly.pdbx_strand_id
1 'polypeptide(L)'
;MITIWLSFYLLAICSQQCSNGGSCTGPNSCTCTSSWTGSQCETPVCSPQCSNGGNCTAPNSCNCTSLWSGSRCEIPSPIIYSQGFVTGYISGASSQCTAWLTFQSQLISRPYTSMTIKGTNNPTGITLTNSAYVLGLATALRTNTPYGPVYSNGYSWAVGLCGTNYELTATGSVCQCNTGYTLRPCLGGSSWGGINGYTCNASYQTMTVIFR
;
A
#
# COMPACT_ATOMS: atom_id res chain seq x y z
N MET A 1 -0.14 49.88 59.80
CA MET A 1 0.09 49.45 58.41
C MET A 1 0.75 48.07 58.46
N ILE A 2 -0.04 47.02 58.37
CA ILE A 2 0.49 45.65 58.24
C ILE A 2 0.58 45.43 56.73
N THR A 3 1.80 45.51 56.19
CA THR A 3 2.09 45.10 54.82
C THR A 3 1.87 43.60 54.77
N ILE A 4 0.69 43.20 54.29
CA ILE A 4 0.44 41.84 53.84
C ILE A 4 1.38 41.66 52.66
N TRP A 5 2.55 41.06 52.91
CA TRP A 5 3.32 40.44 51.86
C TRP A 5 2.44 39.28 51.37
N LEU A 6 1.58 39.58 50.39
CA LEU A 6 1.09 38.57 49.47
C LEU A 6 2.35 38.05 48.79
N SER A 7 3.05 37.13 49.46
CA SER A 7 3.77 36.09 48.78
C SER A 7 2.73 35.50 47.85
N PHE A 8 2.72 35.95 46.60
CA PHE A 8 2.19 35.20 45.49
C PHE A 8 2.98 33.90 45.53
N TYR A 9 2.53 32.97 46.38
CA TYR A 9 2.86 31.58 46.25
C TYR A 9 2.47 31.29 44.80
N LEU A 10 3.49 31.06 43.97
CA LEU A 10 3.35 30.44 42.66
C LEU A 10 2.82 29.03 42.94
N LEU A 11 1.53 28.95 43.31
CA LEU A 11 0.88 27.70 43.58
C LEU A 11 0.79 27.00 42.24
N ALA A 12 1.56 25.92 42.09
CA ALA A 12 1.48 25.01 40.96
C ALA A 12 0.17 24.22 41.07
N ILE A 13 -0.94 24.94 40.85
CA ILE A 13 -2.29 24.41 40.85
C ILE A 13 -2.73 24.33 39.39
N CYS A 14 -3.05 23.11 38.97
CA CYS A 14 -3.63 22.84 37.68
C CYS A 14 -5.09 22.44 37.91
N SER A 15 -6.01 23.16 37.27
CA SER A 15 -7.44 22.84 37.31
C SER A 15 -7.76 21.52 36.60
N GLN A 16 -6.96 21.17 35.58
CA GLN A 16 -6.97 19.87 34.91
C GLN A 16 -5.69 19.10 35.26
N GLN A 17 -5.81 17.79 35.44
CA GLN A 17 -4.68 16.96 35.81
C GLN A 17 -3.70 16.81 34.63
N CYS A 18 -2.40 16.98 34.90
CA CYS A 18 -1.37 16.61 33.95
C CYS A 18 -1.40 15.10 33.69
N SER A 19 -1.49 14.70 32.43
CA SER A 19 -1.55 13.31 31.99
C SER A 19 -0.16 12.68 31.89
N ASN A 20 -0.11 11.36 31.72
CA ASN A 20 1.10 10.61 31.32
C ASN A 20 2.37 10.90 32.13
N GLY A 21 2.22 11.06 33.45
CA GLY A 21 3.32 11.33 34.38
C GLY A 21 3.83 12.77 34.38
N GLY A 22 3.09 13.71 33.75
CA GLY A 22 3.37 15.14 33.86
C GLY A 22 3.18 15.68 35.27
N SER A 23 3.93 16.72 35.63
CA SER A 23 3.85 17.39 36.93
C SER A 23 3.35 18.82 36.77
N CYS A 24 2.43 19.25 37.63
CA CYS A 24 2.00 20.65 37.65
C CYS A 24 3.11 21.50 38.27
N THR A 25 3.62 22.48 37.53
CA THR A 25 4.76 23.32 37.95
C THR A 25 4.43 24.81 37.95
N GLY A 26 3.23 25.19 37.49
CA GLY A 26 2.69 26.54 37.57
C GLY A 26 1.17 26.56 37.39
N PRO A 27 0.52 27.74 37.48
CA PRO A 27 -0.93 27.86 37.29
C PRO A 27 -1.36 27.31 35.93
N ASN A 28 -2.11 26.20 35.92
CA ASN A 28 -2.50 25.46 34.71
C ASN A 28 -1.34 25.14 33.75
N SER A 29 -0.13 24.94 34.29
CA SER A 29 1.07 24.64 33.51
C SER A 29 1.66 23.31 33.94
N CYS A 30 1.73 22.38 32.98
CA CYS A 30 2.30 21.05 33.16
C CYS A 30 3.72 20.97 32.59
N THR A 31 4.64 20.39 33.35
CA THR A 31 5.93 19.91 32.85
C THR A 31 5.83 18.43 32.51
N CYS A 32 6.01 18.10 31.23
CA CYS A 32 5.83 16.74 30.71
C CYS A 32 7.11 15.91 30.82
N THR A 33 6.94 14.58 30.82
CA THR A 33 8.06 13.67 30.58
C THR A 33 8.56 13.82 29.14
N SER A 34 9.79 13.41 28.84
CA SER A 34 10.41 13.58 27.52
C SER A 34 9.65 12.90 26.36
N SER A 35 8.73 11.99 26.68
CA SER A 35 7.93 11.22 25.73
C SER A 35 6.54 11.80 25.45
N TRP A 36 6.17 12.90 26.11
CA TRP A 36 4.86 13.53 25.98
C TRP A 36 4.97 15.06 25.86
N THR A 37 4.01 15.67 25.20
CA THR A 37 3.89 17.10 24.96
C THR A 37 2.42 17.51 24.99
N GLY A 38 2.13 18.79 24.76
CA GLY A 38 0.80 19.38 24.91
C GLY A 38 0.63 20.06 26.27
N SER A 39 -0.47 20.80 26.39
CA SER A 39 -0.74 21.64 27.57
C SER A 39 -0.93 20.84 28.86
N GLN A 40 -1.36 19.59 28.72
CA GLN A 40 -1.64 18.63 29.79
C GLN A 40 -0.84 17.33 29.60
N CYS A 41 0.23 17.33 28.79
CA CYS A 41 1.03 16.14 28.47
C CYS A 41 0.22 15.00 27.82
N GLU A 42 -0.77 15.38 27.01
CA GLU A 42 -1.74 14.51 26.35
C GLU A 42 -1.27 14.00 24.98
N THR A 43 -0.30 14.67 24.35
CA THR A 43 0.18 14.35 23.00
C THR A 43 1.46 13.53 23.08
N PRO A 44 1.52 12.32 22.50
CA PRO A 44 2.74 11.52 22.51
C PRO A 44 3.81 12.14 21.60
N VAL A 45 5.07 11.93 21.96
CA VAL A 45 6.22 12.36 21.16
C VAL A 45 6.83 11.15 20.46
N CYS A 46 6.98 11.26 19.14
CA CYS A 46 7.75 10.33 18.32
C CYS A 46 9.06 11.00 17.90
N SER A 47 10.20 10.46 18.32
CA SER A 47 11.51 10.98 17.95
C SER A 47 12.41 9.86 17.40
N PRO A 48 12.71 9.86 16.08
CA PRO A 48 12.31 10.87 15.10
C PRO A 48 10.82 10.78 14.73
N GLN A 49 10.29 11.85 14.12
CA GLN A 49 8.87 11.95 13.75
C GLN A 49 8.45 10.84 12.77
N CYS A 50 7.15 10.50 12.80
CA CYS A 50 6.52 9.63 11.81
C CYS A 50 6.62 10.27 10.41
N SER A 51 6.89 9.45 9.40
CA SER A 51 7.02 9.86 8.00
C SER A 51 5.70 9.67 7.24
N ASN A 52 5.61 10.26 6.04
CA ASN A 52 4.57 10.00 5.05
C ASN A 52 3.12 10.07 5.57
N GLY A 53 2.85 11.03 6.45
CA GLY A 53 1.51 11.25 7.02
C GLY A 53 1.12 10.25 8.11
N GLY A 54 2.06 9.48 8.65
CA GLY A 54 1.84 8.65 9.84
C GLY A 54 1.53 9.51 11.07
N ASN A 55 0.66 9.02 11.94
CA ASN A 55 0.27 9.68 13.18
C ASN A 55 0.96 9.05 14.40
N CYS A 56 1.50 9.87 15.30
CA CYS A 56 2.08 9.38 16.56
C CYS A 56 0.94 9.06 17.54
N THR A 57 0.69 7.79 17.82
CA THR A 57 -0.42 7.36 18.69
C THR A 57 0.01 7.00 20.10
N ALA A 58 1.31 6.75 20.30
CA ALA A 58 1.95 6.56 21.59
C ALA A 58 3.44 6.93 21.45
N PRO A 59 4.20 7.09 22.56
CA PRO A 59 5.63 7.38 22.49
C PRO A 59 6.39 6.46 21.53
N ASN A 60 7.01 7.06 20.51
CA ASN A 60 7.73 6.35 19.44
C ASN A 60 6.92 5.28 18.69
N SER A 61 5.59 5.38 18.68
CA SER A 61 4.69 4.46 17.99
C SER A 61 3.89 5.21 16.92
N CYS A 62 4.18 4.90 15.66
CA CYS A 62 3.50 5.50 14.51
C CYS A 62 2.39 4.59 13.98
N ASN A 63 1.22 5.17 13.74
CA ASN A 63 0.16 4.57 12.94
C ASN A 63 0.27 5.06 11.49
N CYS A 64 0.46 4.15 10.55
CA CYS A 64 0.74 4.47 9.16
C CYS A 64 -0.54 4.53 8.32
N THR A 65 -0.50 5.36 7.28
CA THR A 65 -1.50 5.28 6.21
C THR A 65 -1.34 3.96 5.44
N SER A 66 -2.38 3.50 4.74
CA SER A 66 -2.38 2.19 4.06
C SER A 66 -1.24 1.99 3.04
N LEU A 67 -0.64 3.08 2.56
CA LEU A 67 0.45 3.06 1.58
C LEU A 67 1.84 2.90 2.22
N TRP A 68 1.95 2.95 3.56
CA TRP A 68 3.24 2.94 4.26
C TRP A 68 3.25 1.98 5.45
N SER A 69 4.45 1.56 5.81
CA SER A 69 4.77 0.59 6.86
C SER A 69 6.13 0.92 7.46
N GLY A 70 6.62 0.09 8.38
CA GLY A 70 7.80 0.39 9.18
C GLY A 70 7.43 1.09 10.48
N SER A 71 8.37 1.13 11.42
CA SER A 71 8.13 1.70 12.75
C SER A 71 7.85 3.20 12.71
N ARG A 72 8.25 3.87 11.62
CA ARG A 72 8.04 5.30 11.38
C ARG A 72 7.29 5.59 10.09
N CYS A 73 6.63 4.61 9.47
CA CYS A 73 5.92 4.78 8.21
C CYS A 73 6.83 5.22 7.04
N GLU A 74 8.10 4.83 7.12
CA GLU A 74 9.14 5.17 6.16
C GLU A 74 9.24 4.14 5.01
N ILE A 75 8.63 2.96 5.18
CA ILE A 75 8.70 1.85 4.22
C ILE A 75 7.44 1.82 3.35
N PRO A 76 7.57 1.96 2.02
CA PRO A 76 6.50 1.74 1.06
C PRO A 76 5.74 0.40 1.28
N SER A 77 4.43 0.43 1.58
CA SER A 77 3.62 -0.81 1.66
C SER A 77 3.40 -1.43 0.28
N PRO A 78 3.32 -2.77 0.16
CA PRO A 78 3.02 -3.42 -1.10
C PRO A 78 1.61 -3.11 -1.60
N ILE A 79 1.46 -2.94 -2.91
CA ILE A 79 0.16 -2.82 -3.58
C ILE A 79 -0.19 -4.19 -4.15
N ILE A 80 -1.33 -4.75 -3.73
CA ILE A 80 -1.68 -6.15 -3.99
C ILE A 80 -3.05 -6.25 -4.67
N TYR A 81 -3.08 -6.94 -5.81
CA TYR A 81 -4.29 -7.49 -6.39
C TYR A 81 -4.34 -8.99 -6.09
N SER A 82 -5.48 -9.52 -5.63
CA SER A 82 -5.66 -10.96 -5.48
C SER A 82 -7.13 -11.34 -5.61
N GLN A 83 -7.47 -12.16 -6.60
CA GLN A 83 -8.85 -12.57 -6.87
C GLN A 83 -8.93 -13.99 -7.40
N GLY A 84 -10.05 -14.67 -7.12
CA GLY A 84 -10.36 -16.02 -7.60
C GLY A 84 -11.15 -15.98 -8.91
N PHE A 85 -10.80 -16.87 -9.83
CA PHE A 85 -11.46 -17.02 -11.13
C PHE A 85 -11.79 -18.50 -11.37
N VAL A 86 -12.98 -18.78 -11.92
CA VAL A 86 -13.43 -20.13 -12.29
C VAL A 86 -13.63 -20.22 -13.80
N THR A 87 -13.61 -21.42 -14.34
CA THR A 87 -13.89 -21.67 -15.77
C THR A 87 -15.28 -21.17 -16.15
N GLY A 88 -15.39 -20.50 -17.30
CA GLY A 88 -16.66 -19.96 -17.81
C GLY A 88 -17.09 -18.62 -17.20
N TYR A 89 -16.39 -18.10 -16.20
CA TYR A 89 -16.71 -16.82 -15.55
C TYR A 89 -16.42 -15.61 -16.44
N ILE A 90 -17.37 -14.69 -16.58
CA ILE A 90 -17.22 -13.49 -17.43
C ILE A 90 -16.66 -12.30 -16.62
N SER A 91 -15.56 -11.74 -17.11
CA SER A 91 -14.73 -10.77 -16.38
C SER A 91 -15.17 -9.29 -16.47
N GLY A 92 -15.76 -8.81 -17.57
CA GLY A 92 -15.84 -7.36 -17.86
C GLY A 92 -16.73 -6.48 -16.97
N ALA A 93 -17.65 -7.05 -16.19
CA ALA A 93 -18.46 -6.33 -15.18
C ALA A 93 -18.39 -7.02 -13.81
N SER A 94 -17.32 -7.78 -13.58
CA SER A 94 -17.15 -8.61 -12.41
C SER A 94 -16.58 -7.85 -11.21
N SER A 95 -16.75 -8.40 -10.00
CA SER A 95 -16.06 -7.89 -8.81
C SER A 95 -14.53 -7.97 -8.97
N GLN A 96 -14.04 -8.94 -9.75
CA GLN A 96 -12.63 -9.08 -10.09
C GLN A 96 -12.11 -7.93 -10.95
N CYS A 97 -12.93 -7.45 -11.90
CA CYS A 97 -12.62 -6.25 -12.69
C CYS A 97 -12.68 -4.99 -11.81
N THR A 98 -13.71 -4.82 -10.98
CA THR A 98 -13.78 -3.68 -10.04
C THR A 98 -12.56 -3.64 -9.10
N ALA A 99 -12.12 -4.79 -8.59
CA ALA A 99 -10.91 -4.92 -7.79
C ALA A 99 -9.64 -4.61 -8.60
N TRP A 100 -9.60 -4.96 -9.89
CA TRP A 100 -8.48 -4.66 -10.78
C TRP A 100 -8.35 -3.16 -11.04
N LEU A 101 -9.47 -2.47 -11.32
CA LEU A 101 -9.50 -1.02 -11.48
C LEU A 101 -9.06 -0.28 -10.21
N THR A 102 -9.49 -0.79 -9.05
CA THR A 102 -9.08 -0.26 -7.74
C THR A 102 -7.58 -0.48 -7.50
N PHE A 103 -7.06 -1.64 -7.87
CA PHE A 103 -5.62 -1.92 -7.81
C PHE A 103 -4.82 -0.99 -8.73
N GLN A 104 -5.27 -0.77 -9.96
CA GLN A 104 -4.62 0.15 -10.91
C GLN A 104 -4.56 1.58 -10.37
N SER A 105 -5.63 2.07 -9.73
CA SER A 105 -5.65 3.43 -9.17
C SER A 105 -4.71 3.61 -7.98
N GLN A 106 -4.35 2.53 -7.28
CA GLN A 106 -3.37 2.55 -6.19
C GLN A 106 -1.92 2.65 -6.66
N LEU A 107 -1.61 2.33 -7.94
CA LEU A 107 -0.25 2.31 -8.51
C LEU A 107 0.33 3.71 -8.74
N ILE A 108 0.49 4.49 -7.67
CA ILE A 108 1.05 5.84 -7.70
C ILE A 108 2.54 5.87 -8.11
N SER A 109 3.02 7.05 -8.50
CA SER A 109 4.44 7.26 -8.78
C SER A 109 5.26 7.14 -7.48
N ARG A 110 6.03 6.06 -7.36
CA ARG A 110 6.93 5.77 -6.24
C ARG A 110 8.06 4.85 -6.71
N PRO A 111 9.18 4.75 -5.99
CA PRO A 111 10.20 3.75 -6.31
C PRO A 111 9.66 2.35 -6.03
N TYR A 112 9.49 1.57 -7.10
CA TYR A 112 9.21 0.15 -6.99
C TYR A 112 10.51 -0.65 -7.11
N THR A 113 10.68 -1.61 -6.22
CA THR A 113 11.79 -2.56 -6.15
C THR A 113 11.50 -3.87 -6.86
N SER A 114 10.23 -4.29 -6.88
CA SER A 114 9.84 -5.53 -7.55
C SER A 114 8.36 -5.60 -7.92
N MET A 115 8.06 -6.42 -8.91
CA MET A 115 6.71 -6.88 -9.22
C MET A 115 6.69 -8.41 -9.23
N THR A 116 5.71 -9.01 -8.58
CA THR A 116 5.52 -10.47 -8.58
C THR A 116 4.15 -10.82 -9.11
N ILE A 117 4.08 -11.81 -10.00
CA ILE A 117 2.85 -12.47 -10.42
C ILE A 117 2.87 -13.89 -9.90
N LYS A 118 1.81 -14.32 -9.20
CA LYS A 118 1.67 -15.67 -8.66
C LYS A 118 0.22 -16.14 -8.70
N GLY A 119 0.00 -17.41 -8.44
CA GLY A 119 -1.35 -17.97 -8.36
C GLY A 119 -1.37 -19.37 -7.78
N THR A 120 -2.54 -20.01 -7.72
CA THR A 120 -2.67 -21.35 -7.11
C THR A 120 -1.78 -22.41 -7.78
N ASN A 121 -1.52 -22.29 -9.08
CA ASN A 121 -0.70 -23.26 -9.83
C ASN A 121 0.80 -22.90 -9.82
N ASN A 122 1.17 -21.74 -9.28
CA ASN A 122 2.54 -21.40 -8.91
C ASN A 122 2.52 -20.42 -7.72
N PRO A 123 2.48 -20.94 -6.48
CA PRO A 123 2.40 -20.12 -5.27
C PRO A 123 3.64 -19.27 -5.01
N THR A 124 4.82 -19.71 -5.48
CA THR A 124 6.06 -18.92 -5.43
C THR A 124 5.97 -17.72 -6.37
N GLY A 125 5.42 -17.94 -7.56
CA GLY A 125 5.29 -16.93 -8.61
C GLY A 125 6.57 -16.68 -9.37
N ILE A 126 6.53 -15.61 -10.18
CA ILE A 126 7.64 -15.07 -10.93
C ILE A 126 7.82 -13.61 -10.55
N THR A 127 9.08 -13.17 -10.40
CA THR A 127 9.39 -11.83 -9.90
C THR A 127 10.30 -11.09 -10.88
N LEU A 128 9.89 -9.86 -11.19
CA LEU A 128 10.66 -8.86 -11.91
C LEU A 128 11.28 -7.90 -10.90
N THR A 129 12.60 -7.71 -10.96
CA THR A 129 13.37 -6.87 -10.02
C THR A 129 14.05 -5.67 -10.68
N ASN A 130 14.00 -5.56 -12.01
CA ASN A 130 14.50 -4.39 -12.71
C ASN A 130 13.57 -3.20 -12.45
N SER A 131 14.03 -2.24 -11.65
CA SER A 131 13.22 -1.10 -11.19
C SER A 131 12.65 -0.25 -12.32
N ALA A 132 13.38 -0.06 -13.42
CA ALA A 132 12.89 0.69 -14.59
C ALA A 132 11.72 -0.03 -15.26
N TYR A 133 11.80 -1.36 -15.39
CA TYR A 133 10.72 -2.17 -15.97
C TYR A 133 9.51 -2.25 -15.05
N VAL A 134 9.73 -2.42 -13.74
CA VAL A 134 8.64 -2.44 -12.76
C VAL A 134 7.91 -1.10 -12.74
N LEU A 135 8.64 0.03 -12.71
CA LEU A 135 8.04 1.36 -12.76
C LEU A 135 7.27 1.59 -14.06
N GLY A 136 7.80 1.13 -15.19
CA GLY A 136 7.13 1.19 -16.49
C GLY A 136 5.80 0.45 -16.51
N LEU A 137 5.77 -0.79 -16.00
CA LEU A 137 4.56 -1.60 -15.89
C LEU A 137 3.53 -0.99 -14.92
N ALA A 138 3.97 -0.52 -13.75
CA ALA A 138 3.10 0.15 -12.78
C ALA A 138 2.46 1.42 -13.36
N THR A 139 3.27 2.24 -14.03
CA THR A 139 2.82 3.47 -14.70
C THR A 139 1.80 3.14 -15.78
N ALA A 140 2.13 2.17 -16.64
CA ALA A 140 1.28 1.74 -17.75
C ALA A 140 -0.10 1.25 -17.29
N LEU A 141 -0.14 0.44 -16.24
CA LEU A 141 -1.39 -0.03 -15.63
C LEU A 141 -2.20 1.12 -15.03
N ARG A 142 -1.56 2.09 -14.37
CA ARG A 142 -2.27 3.25 -13.81
C ARG A 142 -2.81 4.18 -14.90
N THR A 143 -2.02 4.45 -15.93
CA THR A 143 -2.34 5.45 -16.95
C THR A 143 -3.08 4.90 -18.16
N ASN A 144 -3.38 3.60 -18.18
CA ASN A 144 -4.00 2.94 -19.31
C ASN A 144 -3.24 3.21 -20.61
N THR A 145 -1.94 2.90 -20.59
CA THR A 145 -1.04 3.04 -21.75
C THR A 145 -0.29 1.74 -21.99
N PRO A 146 0.06 1.40 -23.25
CA PRO A 146 0.82 0.19 -23.53
C PRO A 146 2.26 0.30 -23.00
N TYR A 147 2.83 -0.82 -22.58
CA TYR A 147 4.24 -0.92 -22.20
C TYR A 147 4.79 -2.32 -22.46
N GLY A 148 6.02 -2.39 -22.96
CA GLY A 148 6.67 -3.65 -23.33
C GLY A 148 6.32 -4.13 -24.75
N PRO A 149 6.69 -5.38 -25.09
CA PRO A 149 7.29 -6.37 -24.20
C PRO A 149 8.72 -6.00 -23.76
N VAL A 150 9.00 -6.17 -22.47
CA VAL A 150 10.36 -6.15 -21.92
C VAL A 150 10.75 -7.54 -21.46
N TYR A 151 11.98 -7.95 -21.72
CA TYR A 151 12.44 -9.32 -21.43
C TYR A 151 13.31 -9.33 -20.17
N SER A 152 12.94 -10.16 -19.20
CA SER A 152 13.71 -10.30 -17.96
C SER A 152 13.37 -11.61 -17.25
N ASN A 153 14.38 -12.26 -16.69
CA ASN A 153 14.27 -13.54 -15.97
C ASN A 153 13.60 -14.66 -16.79
N GLY A 154 13.77 -14.65 -18.12
CA GLY A 154 13.16 -15.65 -19.02
C GLY A 154 11.69 -15.37 -19.38
N TYR A 155 11.13 -14.26 -18.93
CA TYR A 155 9.73 -13.87 -19.19
C TYR A 155 9.65 -12.59 -20.03
N SER A 156 8.53 -12.45 -20.74
CA SER A 156 8.23 -11.31 -21.62
C SER A 156 7.08 -10.50 -21.01
N TRP A 157 7.44 -9.43 -20.30
CA TRP A 157 6.54 -8.63 -19.48
C TRP A 157 5.92 -7.50 -20.31
N ALA A 158 4.60 -7.39 -20.29
CA ALA A 158 3.90 -6.35 -21.00
C ALA A 158 2.61 -5.94 -20.31
N VAL A 159 2.23 -4.69 -20.53
CA VAL A 159 0.91 -4.14 -20.26
C VAL A 159 0.30 -3.74 -21.60
N GLY A 160 -0.93 -4.16 -21.86
CA GLY A 160 -1.59 -3.86 -23.12
C GLY A 160 -3.09 -3.91 -23.01
N LEU A 161 -3.77 -3.29 -23.97
CA LEU A 161 -5.22 -3.30 -24.04
C LEU A 161 -5.72 -4.70 -24.41
N CYS A 162 -6.64 -5.24 -23.61
CA CYS A 162 -7.42 -6.42 -23.98
C CYS A 162 -8.87 -6.35 -23.52
N GLY A 163 -9.80 -6.40 -24.46
CA GLY A 163 -11.19 -6.06 -24.18
C GLY A 163 -11.31 -4.56 -23.97
N THR A 164 -11.79 -4.14 -22.81
CA THR A 164 -12.03 -2.72 -22.47
C THR A 164 -10.99 -2.11 -21.54
N ASN A 165 -9.99 -2.87 -21.10
CA ASN A 165 -9.01 -2.41 -20.11
C ASN A 165 -7.57 -2.84 -20.42
N TYR A 166 -6.62 -2.21 -19.74
CA TYR A 166 -5.21 -2.57 -19.78
C TYR A 166 -4.89 -3.69 -18.79
N GLU A 167 -4.27 -4.72 -19.34
CA GLU A 167 -4.10 -6.02 -18.70
C GLU A 167 -2.61 -6.38 -18.67
N LEU A 168 -2.25 -7.38 -17.86
CA LEU A 168 -0.86 -7.71 -17.55
C LEU A 168 -0.48 -9.10 -18.05
N THR A 169 0.70 -9.23 -18.64
CA THR A 169 1.27 -10.54 -19.01
C THR A 169 2.77 -10.59 -18.78
N ALA A 170 3.29 -11.81 -18.56
CA ALA A 170 4.70 -12.15 -18.58
C ALA A 170 5.03 -13.21 -19.66
N THR A 171 4.15 -13.36 -20.66
CA THR A 171 4.29 -14.36 -21.73
C THR A 171 3.95 -13.77 -23.11
N GLY A 172 4.34 -12.52 -23.35
CA GLY A 172 4.25 -11.90 -24.68
C GLY A 172 3.02 -11.01 -24.85
N SER A 173 2.10 -11.39 -25.73
CA SER A 173 0.90 -10.58 -26.01
C SER A 173 -0.21 -10.85 -25.02
N VAL A 174 -0.78 -9.77 -24.48
CA VAL A 174 -1.82 -9.83 -23.46
C VAL A 174 -3.14 -10.44 -23.94
N CYS A 175 -3.48 -10.27 -25.22
CA CYS A 175 -4.75 -10.77 -25.78
C CYS A 175 -4.71 -12.18 -26.35
N GLN A 176 -3.54 -12.81 -26.38
CA GLN A 176 -3.41 -14.13 -26.99
C GLN A 176 -3.67 -15.25 -25.97
N CYS A 177 -4.22 -16.35 -26.48
CA CYS A 177 -4.35 -17.60 -25.74
C CYS A 177 -3.04 -18.37 -25.85
N ASN A 178 -2.32 -18.45 -24.75
CA ASN A 178 -1.01 -19.09 -24.64
C ASN A 178 -0.98 -19.95 -23.36
N THR A 179 0.19 -20.49 -23.04
CA THR A 179 0.50 -21.02 -21.70
C THR A 179 1.48 -20.11 -21.00
N GLY A 180 1.19 -19.65 -19.79
CA GLY A 180 2.11 -18.75 -19.09
C GLY A 180 1.47 -17.96 -17.96
N TYR A 181 1.75 -16.67 -17.92
CA TYR A 181 1.33 -15.75 -16.85
C TYR A 181 0.63 -14.57 -17.49
N THR A 182 -0.70 -14.59 -17.53
CA THR A 182 -1.51 -13.50 -18.08
C THR A 182 -2.69 -13.27 -17.17
N LEU A 183 -2.97 -12.02 -16.83
CA LEU A 183 -4.16 -11.61 -16.10
C LEU A 183 -4.96 -10.69 -17.00
N ARG A 184 -6.25 -11.01 -17.19
CA ARG A 184 -7.20 -10.15 -17.89
C ARG A 184 -8.51 -9.98 -17.12
N PRO A 185 -8.50 -9.40 -15.89
CA PRO A 185 -9.68 -9.36 -15.05
C PRO A 185 -10.83 -8.51 -15.58
N CYS A 186 -10.61 -7.68 -16.60
CA CYS A 186 -11.60 -6.82 -17.23
C CYS A 186 -11.81 -7.14 -18.73
N LEU A 187 -11.40 -8.33 -19.21
CA LEU A 187 -11.52 -8.71 -20.63
C LEU A 187 -12.95 -8.59 -21.20
N GLY A 188 -13.97 -8.87 -20.39
CA GLY A 188 -15.36 -9.00 -20.88
C GLY A 188 -15.71 -10.39 -21.38
N GLY A 189 -14.77 -11.34 -21.35
CA GLY A 189 -14.99 -12.74 -21.74
C GLY A 189 -14.65 -13.73 -20.63
N SER A 190 -14.78 -15.02 -20.95
CA SER A 190 -14.46 -16.15 -20.06
C SER A 190 -12.97 -16.49 -19.98
N SER A 191 -12.15 -15.88 -20.84
CA SER A 191 -10.70 -16.09 -20.91
C SER A 191 -9.94 -15.07 -20.05
N TRP A 192 -10.28 -15.03 -18.76
CA TRP A 192 -9.77 -14.07 -17.77
C TRP A 192 -8.25 -14.16 -17.49
N GLY A 193 -7.53 -15.11 -18.10
CA GLY A 193 -6.10 -15.29 -17.89
C GLY A 193 -5.76 -16.67 -17.34
N GLY A 194 -4.57 -16.76 -16.77
CA GLY A 194 -4.02 -17.97 -16.15
C GLY A 194 -2.55 -17.77 -15.79
N ILE A 195 -2.16 -18.40 -14.68
CA ILE A 195 -0.82 -18.43 -14.10
C ILE A 195 -0.32 -19.86 -14.16
N ASN A 196 0.87 -20.04 -14.75
CA ASN A 196 1.54 -21.32 -14.90
C ASN A 196 0.66 -22.39 -15.57
N GLY A 197 0.05 -22.04 -16.70
CA GLY A 197 -0.85 -22.91 -17.45
C GLY A 197 -1.55 -22.16 -18.58
N TYR A 198 -2.63 -22.73 -19.12
CA TYR A 198 -3.44 -22.08 -20.15
C TYR A 198 -3.94 -20.71 -19.69
N THR A 199 -3.86 -19.71 -20.55
CA THR A 199 -4.37 -18.35 -20.27
C THR A 199 -5.81 -18.14 -20.75
N CYS A 200 -6.34 -19.07 -21.55
CA CYS A 200 -7.73 -19.11 -22.02
C CYS A 200 -8.37 -20.42 -21.57
N ASN A 201 -9.64 -20.37 -21.17
CA ASN A 201 -10.36 -21.52 -20.61
C ASN A 201 -9.61 -22.16 -19.43
N ALA A 202 -8.89 -21.36 -18.64
CA ALA A 202 -8.19 -21.83 -17.47
C ALA A 202 -9.17 -22.44 -16.46
N SER A 203 -8.71 -23.48 -15.77
CA SER A 203 -9.39 -24.05 -14.60
C SER A 203 -9.40 -23.05 -13.44
N TYR A 204 -10.12 -23.35 -12.37
CA TYR A 204 -10.16 -22.49 -11.20
C TYR A 204 -8.76 -22.09 -10.71
N GLN A 205 -8.56 -20.79 -10.49
CA GLN A 205 -7.32 -20.26 -9.97
C GLN A 205 -7.54 -18.93 -9.25
N THR A 206 -6.85 -18.76 -8.13
CA THR A 206 -6.60 -17.43 -7.56
C THR A 206 -5.33 -16.87 -8.17
N MET A 207 -5.42 -15.66 -8.74
CA MET A 207 -4.30 -14.94 -9.33
C MET A 207 -3.97 -13.71 -8.49
N THR A 208 -2.68 -13.47 -8.28
CA THR A 208 -2.19 -12.38 -7.42
C THR A 208 -1.08 -11.61 -8.12
N VAL A 209 -1.15 -10.28 -8.05
CA VAL A 209 -0.09 -9.35 -8.49
C VAL A 209 0.34 -8.51 -7.30
N ILE A 210 1.64 -8.37 -7.10
CA ILE A 210 2.22 -7.63 -5.98
C ILE A 210 3.28 -6.67 -6.50
N PHE A 211 3.08 -5.37 -6.30
CA PHE A 211 4.12 -4.35 -6.47
C PHE A 211 4.70 -3.99 -5.11
N ARG A 212 6.03 -3.93 -5.02
CA ARG A 212 6.76 -3.47 -3.83
C ARG A 212 7.65 -2.30 -4.19
#